data_AF-A0AAD7SWT5-F1
#
_entry.id   AF-A0AAD7SWT5-F1
#
_cell.length_a   1.000
_cell.length_b   1.000
_cell.length_c   1.000
_cell.angle_alpha   90.00
_cell.angle_beta   90.00
_cell.angle_gamma   90.00
#
_symmetry.space_group_name_H-M   'P 1'
#
loop_
_entity.id
_entity.type
_entity.pdbx_description
1 polymer ?
#
loop_
_entity_poly.entity_id
_entity_poly.type
_entity_poly.pdbx_seq_one_letter_code
_entity_poly.pdbx_strand_id
1 'polypeptide(L)'
;MARPDARCCGYSCYESTALCFHGRQFTCDFVKANVAKSLLDADFLCTNGLLVDVKNHRLVNAEDFGSFPCTLSSLPMTTLSCVLTASSEFSRLLGEFPDATRPTFSTADTKHGVEHHIPKTGPSPQPGEARRHEG
;
A
#
# COMPACT_ATOMS: atom_id res chain seq x y z
N MET A 1 21.40 11.12 21.19
CA MET A 1 22.33 11.97 20.41
C MET A 1 21.87 11.87 18.95
N ALA A 2 21.17 12.88 18.43
CA ALA A 2 20.64 12.85 17.08
C ALA A 2 21.79 12.99 16.07
N ARG A 3 21.77 12.17 15.01
CA ARG A 3 22.74 12.29 13.90
C ARG A 3 22.40 13.53 13.06
N PRO A 4 23.41 14.21 12.47
CA PRO A 4 23.26 15.54 11.87
C PRO A 4 22.42 15.59 10.57
N ASP A 5 21.93 14.45 10.09
CA ASP A 5 21.19 14.26 8.84
C ASP A 5 19.69 14.00 9.03
N ALA A 6 19.22 13.87 10.27
CA ALA A 6 17.81 13.61 10.55
C ALA A 6 16.97 14.91 10.49
N ARG A 7 15.94 14.93 9.64
CA ARG A 7 14.94 16.01 9.59
C ARG A 7 13.65 15.52 10.27
N CYS A 8 13.27 16.17 11.38
CA CYS A 8 12.02 15.85 12.08
C CYS A 8 10.94 16.86 11.68
N CYS A 9 9.79 16.37 11.20
CA CYS A 9 8.59 17.17 10.97
C CYS A 9 7.40 16.48 11.67
N GLY A 10 6.84 17.12 12.70
CA GLY A 10 5.82 16.50 13.55
C GLY A 10 6.34 15.26 14.28
N TYR A 11 5.64 14.13 14.15
CA TYR A 11 5.98 12.84 14.77
C TYR A 11 6.92 11.97 13.91
N SER A 12 7.27 12.43 12.71
CA SER A 12 8.04 11.67 11.75
C SER A 12 9.49 12.14 11.73
N CYS A 13 10.40 11.18 11.89
CA CYS A 13 11.84 11.37 11.70
C CYS A 13 12.21 10.87 10.30
N TYR A 14 12.68 11.79 9.45
CA TYR A 14 13.15 11.47 8.11
C TYR A 14 14.67 11.34 8.10
N GLU A 15 15.16 10.38 7.32
CA GLU A 15 16.57 10.11 7.10
C GLU A 15 16.83 10.05 5.59
N SER A 16 17.74 10.89 5.11
CA SER A 16 18.14 10.89 3.70
C SER A 16 18.99 9.66 3.42
N THR A 17 18.49 8.75 2.60
CA THR A 17 19.16 7.49 2.28
C THR A 17 19.39 7.38 0.79
N ALA A 18 20.59 6.95 0.41
CA ALA A 18 20.91 6.59 -0.95
C ALA A 18 20.69 5.09 -1.16
N LEU A 19 19.78 4.76 -2.07
CA LEU A 19 19.52 3.40 -2.53
C LEU A 19 20.30 3.12 -3.81
N CYS A 20 21.03 2.01 -3.85
CA CYS A 20 21.80 1.62 -5.01
C CYS A 20 21.19 0.37 -5.66
N PHE A 21 20.70 0.51 -6.90
CA PHE A 21 20.24 -0.61 -7.72
C PHE A 21 21.21 -0.82 -8.89
N HIS A 22 21.89 -1.97 -8.91
CA HIS A 22 22.80 -2.36 -10.00
C HIS A 22 23.82 -1.28 -10.39
N GLY A 23 24.37 -0.56 -9.40
CA GLY A 23 25.37 0.50 -9.61
C GLY A 23 24.80 1.89 -9.92
N ARG A 24 23.47 2.03 -10.03
CA ARG A 24 22.80 3.34 -10.07
C ARG A 24 22.32 3.74 -8.69
N GLN A 25 22.57 4.99 -8.31
CA GLN A 25 22.21 5.55 -7.00
C GLN A 25 20.97 6.43 -7.11
N PHE A 26 20.05 6.29 -6.15
CA PHE A 26 18.81 7.04 -6.03
C PHE A 26 18.72 7.58 -4.60
N THR A 27 18.57 8.89 -4.45
CA THR A 27 18.52 9.52 -3.12
C THR A 27 17.10 9.92 -2.78
N CYS A 28 16.64 9.60 -1.58
CA CYS A 28 15.32 9.99 -1.11
C CYS A 28 15.31 10.09 0.42
N ASP A 29 14.39 10.92 0.93
CA ASP A 29 14.16 11.10 2.35
C ASP A 29 13.09 10.11 2.81
N PHE A 30 13.51 9.08 3.56
CA PHE A 30 12.60 8.04 4.03
C PHE A 30 12.18 8.28 5.48
N VAL A 31 10.95 7.90 5.81
CA VAL A 31 10.50 7.85 7.21
C VAL A 31 11.18 6.68 7.92
N LYS A 32 11.80 6.97 9.06
CA LYS A 32 12.35 5.92 9.93
C LYS A 32 11.22 5.23 10.68
N ALA A 33 10.96 3.97 10.33
CA ALA A 33 9.96 3.14 10.97
C ALA A 33 10.58 1.87 11.55
N ASN A 34 10.05 1.39 12.69
CA ASN A 34 10.41 0.08 13.24
C ASN A 34 9.63 -1.01 12.50
N VAL A 35 10.10 -1.37 11.30
CA VAL A 35 9.49 -2.39 10.42
C VAL A 35 10.50 -3.48 10.12
N ALA A 36 10.02 -4.72 9.99
CA ALA A 36 10.87 -5.87 9.69
C ALA A 36 11.50 -5.81 8.29
N LYS A 37 10.85 -5.10 7.36
CA LYS A 37 11.33 -4.89 6.00
C LYS A 37 11.11 -3.45 5.56
N SER A 38 12.11 -2.89 4.88
CA SER A 38 12.01 -1.60 4.24
C SER A 38 10.97 -1.62 3.12
N LEU A 39 10.20 -0.53 3.02
CA LEU A 39 9.18 -0.33 1.99
C LEU A 39 9.61 0.82 1.09
N LEU A 40 9.39 0.66 -0.23
CA LEU A 40 9.52 1.73 -1.19
C LEU A 40 8.12 2.25 -1.52
N ASP A 41 7.93 3.55 -1.42
CA ASP A 41 6.66 4.19 -1.72
C ASP A 41 6.53 4.59 -3.20
N ALA A 42 5.32 4.98 -3.58
CA ALA A 42 5.04 5.47 -4.93
C ALA A 42 5.78 6.78 -5.21
N ASP A 43 5.98 7.62 -4.21
CA ASP A 43 6.63 8.92 -4.35
C ASP A 43 8.11 8.77 -4.75
N PHE A 44 8.83 7.82 -4.14
CA PHE A 44 10.18 7.44 -4.56
C PHE A 44 10.20 6.96 -6.01
N LEU A 45 9.27 6.07 -6.38
CA LEU A 45 9.20 5.50 -7.73
C LEU A 45 8.92 6.60 -8.77
N CYS A 46 7.95 7.47 -8.51
CA CYS A 46 7.59 8.57 -9.38
C CYS A 46 8.73 9.60 -9.51
N THR A 47 9.34 10.00 -8.41
CA THR A 47 10.42 11.00 -8.39
C THR A 47 11.66 10.54 -9.16
N ASN A 48 11.93 9.23 -9.15
CA ASN A 48 13.09 8.63 -9.82
C ASN A 48 12.75 8.03 -11.20
N GLY A 49 11.54 8.24 -11.71
CA GLY A 49 11.10 7.71 -13.00
C GLY A 49 11.19 6.18 -13.08
N LEU A 50 10.83 5.46 -12.02
CA LEU A 50 10.90 4.00 -11.96
C LEU A 50 9.51 3.38 -12.16
N LEU A 51 9.37 2.56 -13.20
CA LEU A 51 8.19 1.76 -13.49
C LEU A 51 8.31 0.38 -12.83
N VAL A 52 7.23 -0.08 -12.21
CA VAL A 52 7.18 -1.40 -11.58
C VAL A 52 6.64 -2.42 -12.59
N ASP A 53 7.48 -3.37 -12.99
CA ASP A 53 7.10 -4.50 -13.83
C ASP A 53 7.03 -5.76 -12.95
N VAL A 54 5.84 -5.96 -12.36
CA VAL A 54 5.57 -7.07 -11.44
C VAL A 54 5.72 -8.42 -12.15
N LYS A 55 5.29 -8.51 -13.42
CA LYS A 55 5.31 -9.75 -14.21
C LYS A 55 6.74 -10.27 -14.40
N ASN A 56 7.67 -9.37 -14.66
CA ASN A 56 9.07 -9.73 -14.89
C ASN A 56 9.97 -9.51 -13.66
N HIS A 57 9.35 -9.23 -12.50
CA HIS A 57 10.04 -8.96 -11.24
C HIS A 57 11.18 -7.96 -11.40
N ARG A 58 10.89 -6.78 -11.92
CA ARG A 58 11.93 -5.76 -12.16
C ARG A 58 11.39 -4.34 -12.00
N LEU A 59 12.29 -3.41 -11.75
CA LEU A 59 12.06 -1.98 -11.94
C LEU A 59 12.62 -1.56 -13.29
N VAL A 60 11.93 -0.68 -14.00
CA VAL A 60 12.36 -0.15 -15.29
C VAL A 60 12.50 1.35 -15.19
N ASN A 61 13.65 1.90 -15.54
CA ASN A 61 13.83 3.34 -15.66
C ASN A 61 13.03 3.86 -16.87
N ALA A 62 12.18 4.85 -16.67
CA ALA A 62 11.27 5.38 -17.69
C ALA A 62 11.99 6.19 -18.77
N GLU A 63 13.18 6.72 -18.50
CA GLU A 63 13.96 7.52 -19.45
C GLU A 63 14.79 6.62 -20.38
N ASP A 64 15.59 5.74 -19.80
CA ASP A 64 16.56 4.91 -20.55
C ASP A 64 16.08 3.47 -20.80
N PHE A 65 14.92 3.08 -20.27
CA PHE A 65 14.44 1.69 -20.24
C PHE A 65 15.42 0.70 -19.57
N GLY A 66 16.34 1.21 -18.75
CA GLY A 66 17.25 0.40 -17.94
C GLY A 66 16.47 -0.51 -16.99
N SER A 67 16.85 -1.78 -16.92
CA SER A 67 16.13 -2.81 -16.16
C SER A 67 16.91 -3.22 -14.91
N PHE A 68 16.26 -3.14 -13.77
CA PHE A 68 16.79 -3.57 -12.47
C PHE A 68 16.01 -4.78 -11.97
N PRO A 69 16.55 -6.01 -12.10
CA PRO A 69 15.86 -7.20 -11.61
C PRO A 69 15.66 -7.14 -10.09
N CYS A 70 14.52 -7.63 -9.65
CA CYS A 70 14.10 -7.75 -8.27
C CYS A 70 13.85 -9.22 -7.95
N THR A 71 14.20 -9.63 -6.73
CA THR A 71 13.90 -10.96 -6.26
C THR A 71 12.59 -10.94 -5.48
N LEU A 72 11.65 -11.81 -5.85
CA LEU A 72 10.50 -12.07 -4.99
C LEU A 72 10.97 -12.81 -3.74
N SER A 73 10.90 -12.16 -2.59
CA SER A 73 11.04 -12.87 -1.32
C SER A 73 9.73 -13.60 -1.03
N SER A 74 9.78 -14.93 -0.92
CA SER A 74 8.68 -15.71 -0.34
C SER A 74 8.57 -15.32 1.14
N LEU A 75 7.64 -14.44 1.45
CA LEU A 75 7.18 -14.23 2.80
C LEU A 75 5.72 -14.64 2.89
N PRO A 76 5.24 -15.04 4.09
CA PRO A 76 3.82 -15.00 4.35
C PRO A 76 3.36 -13.58 4.04
N MET A 77 2.51 -13.46 3.02
CA MET A 77 1.97 -12.20 2.56
C MET A 77 1.28 -11.54 3.76
N THR A 78 1.85 -10.45 4.29
CA THR A 78 1.16 -9.62 5.29
C THR A 78 0.04 -8.89 4.55
N THR A 79 -1.04 -9.61 4.28
CA THR A 79 -2.29 -9.02 3.82
C THR A 79 -2.77 -8.05 4.89
N LEU A 80 -3.61 -7.07 4.54
CA LEU A 80 -4.22 -6.17 5.53
C LEU A 80 -4.93 -6.95 6.66
N SER A 81 -5.41 -8.17 6.37
CA SER A 81 -5.97 -9.10 7.36
C SER A 81 -4.98 -9.51 8.46
N CYS A 82 -3.68 -9.52 8.17
CA CYS A 82 -2.64 -9.88 9.14
C CYS A 82 -2.50 -8.83 10.26
N VAL A 83 -2.85 -7.56 9.99
CA VAL A 83 -2.88 -6.49 11.00
C VAL A 83 -3.90 -6.80 12.09
N LEU A 84 -5.04 -7.41 11.74
CA LEU A 84 -6.08 -7.79 12.70
C LEU A 84 -5.71 -9.05 13.51
N THR A 85 -4.83 -9.92 12.98
CA THR A 85 -4.40 -11.14 13.68
C THR A 85 -3.22 -10.93 14.64
N ALA A 86 -2.50 -9.81 14.52
CA ALA A 86 -1.46 -9.46 15.48
C ALA A 86 -2.12 -9.10 16.82
N SER A 87 -1.69 -9.67 17.94
CA SER A 87 -2.15 -9.26 19.28
C SER A 87 -1.51 -7.92 19.66
N SER A 88 -1.97 -6.83 19.03
CA SER A 88 -1.53 -5.47 19.31
C SER A 88 -2.63 -4.68 20.02
N GLU A 89 -2.24 -3.60 20.70
CA GLU A 89 -3.18 -2.63 21.28
C GLU A 89 -4.14 -2.04 20.23
N PHE A 90 -3.66 -1.86 19.00
CA PHE A 90 -4.46 -1.42 17.86
C PHE A 90 -5.48 -2.47 17.44
N SER A 91 -5.11 -3.76 17.45
CA SER A 91 -6.05 -4.83 17.12
C SER A 91 -7.16 -4.95 18.16
N ARG A 92 -6.85 -4.71 19.44
CA ARG A 92 -7.85 -4.60 20.49
C ARG A 92 -8.78 -3.41 20.25
N LEU A 93 -8.23 -2.23 19.95
CA LEU A 93 -9.00 -1.03 19.65
C LEU A 93 -9.90 -1.22 18.41
N LEU A 94 -9.38 -1.80 17.33
CA LEU A 94 -10.16 -2.11 16.13
C LEU A 94 -11.24 -3.16 16.41
N GLY A 95 -11.02 -4.06 17.36
CA GLY A 95 -12.01 -5.00 17.87
C GLY A 95 -13.14 -4.34 18.68
N GLU A 96 -12.84 -3.24 19.39
CA GLU A 96 -13.85 -2.43 20.09
C GLU A 96 -14.75 -1.64 19.10
N PHE A 97 -14.24 -1.36 17.90
CA PHE A 97 -14.96 -0.62 16.83
C PHE A 97 -15.03 -1.43 15.52
N PRO A 98 -15.75 -2.56 15.49
CA PRO A 98 -15.78 -3.45 14.32
C PRO A 98 -16.39 -2.78 13.08
N ASP A 99 -17.29 -1.81 13.26
CA ASP A 99 -17.90 -1.07 12.16
C ASP A 99 -16.90 -0.18 11.42
N ALA A 100 -15.79 0.21 12.05
CA ALA A 100 -14.74 1.01 11.41
C ALA A 100 -13.90 0.20 10.41
N THR A 101 -13.83 -1.12 10.58
CA THR A 101 -13.04 -2.03 9.71
C THR A 101 -13.91 -2.88 8.80
N ARG A 102 -15.22 -2.98 9.07
CA ARG A 102 -16.18 -3.68 8.22
C ARG A 102 -16.62 -2.79 7.07
N PRO A 103 -16.29 -3.11 5.80
CA PRO A 103 -16.86 -2.41 4.67
C PRO A 103 -18.37 -2.63 4.66
N THR A 104 -19.13 -1.63 5.09
CA THR A 104 -20.58 -1.70 5.14
C THR A 104 -21.12 -1.28 3.78
N PHE A 105 -21.41 -2.26 2.92
CA PHE A 105 -22.17 -2.04 1.68
C PHE A 105 -23.68 -2.04 1.95
N SER A 106 -24.09 -1.43 3.07
CA SER A 106 -25.50 -1.28 3.38
C SER A 106 -26.04 -0.10 2.58
N THR A 107 -27.03 -0.36 1.73
CA THR A 107 -27.96 0.65 1.25
C THR A 107 -28.85 1.05 2.43
N ALA A 108 -28.27 1.71 3.43
CA ALA A 108 -29.08 2.32 4.47
C ALA A 108 -29.93 3.39 3.79
N ASP A 109 -31.25 3.34 4.00
CA ASP A 109 -32.16 4.42 3.62
C ASP A 109 -31.53 5.74 4.05
N THR A 110 -31.18 6.55 3.07
CA THR A 110 -30.49 7.79 3.33
C THR A 110 -31.41 8.67 4.16
N LYS A 111 -31.00 8.93 5.41
CA LYS A 111 -31.78 9.71 6.39
C LYS A 111 -32.18 11.10 5.84
N HIS A 112 -31.43 11.56 4.85
CA HIS A 112 -31.74 12.67 3.97
C HIS A 112 -31.64 12.09 2.56
N GLY A 113 -32.76 11.88 1.86
CA GLY A 113 -32.92 11.09 0.63
C GLY A 113 -32.04 11.49 -0.57
N VAL A 114 -30.72 11.50 -0.39
CA VAL A 114 -29.68 11.81 -1.36
C VAL A 114 -29.06 10.48 -1.72
N GLU A 115 -29.58 9.87 -2.78
CA GLU A 115 -29.04 8.66 -3.35
C GLU A 115 -27.96 9.01 -4.39
N HIS A 116 -26.74 8.53 -4.19
CA HIS A 116 -25.67 8.67 -5.16
C HIS A 116 -25.80 7.58 -6.23
N HIS A 117 -26.55 7.89 -7.30
CA HIS A 117 -26.63 7.01 -8.47
C HIS A 117 -25.38 7.17 -9.35
N ILE A 118 -24.60 6.10 -9.52
CA ILE A 118 -23.56 6.02 -10.55
C ILE A 118 -24.25 5.56 -11.84
N PRO A 119 -24.42 6.43 -12.86
CA PRO A 119 -25.05 6.03 -14.11
C PRO A 119 -24.21 4.97 -14.82
N LYS A 120 -24.76 3.75 -14.93
CA LYS A 120 -24.19 2.69 -15.76
C LYS A 120 -24.65 2.90 -17.20
N THR A 121 -23.80 3.48 -18.03
CA THR A 121 -24.00 3.49 -19.49
C THR A 121 -23.64 2.12 -20.05
N GLY A 122 -24.54 1.14 -19.92
CA GLY A 122 -24.35 -0.21 -20.46
C GLY A 122 -25.39 -1.21 -19.97
N PRO A 123 -25.60 -2.33 -20.69
CA PRO A 123 -26.55 -3.36 -20.29
C PRO A 123 -26.21 -3.87 -18.88
N SER A 124 -27.24 -3.96 -18.03
CA SER A 124 -27.11 -4.42 -16.65
C SER A 124 -26.45 -5.81 -16.62
N PRO A 125 -25.41 -6.02 -15.79
CA PRO A 125 -24.93 -7.37 -15.54
C PRO A 125 -26.10 -8.18 -14.99
N GLN A 126 -26.45 -9.28 -15.64
CA GLN A 126 -27.42 -10.22 -15.08
C GLN A 126 -26.92 -10.69 -13.71
N PRO A 127 -27.80 -10.95 -12.72
CA PRO A 127 -27.38 -11.46 -11.43
C PRO A 127 -26.72 -12.84 -11.63
N GLY A 128 -25.39 -12.86 -11.69
CA GLY A 128 -24.61 -14.07 -11.67
C GLY A 128 -24.53 -14.57 -10.24
N GLU A 129 -25.11 -15.73 -9.98
CA GLU A 129 -25.01 -16.47 -8.74
C GLU A 129 -23.56 -16.50 -8.23
N ALA A 130 -23.31 -15.89 -7.07
CA ALA A 130 -22.01 -15.89 -6.45
C ALA A 130 -21.65 -17.32 -6.04
N ARG A 131 -20.85 -18.01 -6.87
CA ARG A 131 -20.33 -19.33 -6.55
C ARG A 131 -19.28 -19.18 -5.45
N ARG A 132 -19.62 -19.56 -4.22
CA ARG A 132 -18.66 -19.73 -3.13
C ARG A 132 -17.66 -20.80 -3.57
N HIS A 133 -16.43 -20.41 -3.88
CA HIS A 133 -15.31 -21.32 -3.83
C HIS A 133 -14.80 -21.30 -2.39
N GLU A 134 -15.30 -22.23 -1.58
CA GLU A 134 -14.55 -22.69 -0.42
C GLU A 134 -13.37 -23.52 -0.94
N GLY A 135 -12.18 -23.15 -0.49
CA GLY A 135 -10.93 -23.88 -0.64
C GLY A 135 -10.05 -23.55 0.54
#